data_AF-A0A1Q6RS54-F1
#
_entry.id   AF-A0A1Q6RS54-F1
#
_cell.length_a   1.000
_cell.length_b   1.000
_cell.length_c   1.000
_cell.angle_alpha   90.00
_cell.angle_beta   90.00
_cell.angle_gamma   90.00
#
_symmetry.space_group_name_H-M   'P 1'
#
loop_
_entity.id
_entity.type
_entity.pdbx_description
1 polymer ?
#
loop_
_entity_poly.entity_id
_entity_poly.type
_entity_poly.pdbx_seq_one_letter_code
_entity_poly.pdbx_strand_id
1 'polypeptide(L)'
;MKRNLKVVMLGVCLSLLAAMAAGCGSDNFREDKQIAGVETDSAGAEAETSATDAAGDGSMQGAAGDAVTITEQVLYDENDIRITATGLEDGLFGTELQLFIENNSGQEITVQARNANVNGYMVSTMMSADVAAGKKANDSLTFETSGLKECGIETIATMEFAFHIFDTESWDDIADTEVIKVDTSAAGSYTQTYDDSGEVLVDADGVKIVGKGLSADGSFWGPGVILYIENNTEKDITVQVRDVSVNGFMVESSMSEDVVAGKKALSAVQFFSSDLESNSITDITDVELYFHIFELSTMDTVFDSDVIKIQF
;
A
#
# COMPACT_ATOMS: atom_id res chain seq x y z
N MET A 1 -32.46 27.66 -18.13
CA MET A 1 -31.31 26.75 -18.25
C MET A 1 -30.57 26.56 -16.92
N LYS A 2 -31.27 26.43 -15.77
CA LYS A 2 -30.64 26.31 -14.43
C LYS A 2 -30.87 24.98 -13.72
N ARG A 3 -31.58 24.03 -14.36
CA ARG A 3 -31.92 22.72 -13.76
C ARG A 3 -30.98 21.57 -14.16
N ASN A 4 -30.12 21.78 -15.16
CA ASN A 4 -29.26 20.73 -15.68
C ASN A 4 -27.79 20.88 -15.23
N LEU A 5 -27.45 21.95 -14.50
CA LEU A 5 -26.08 22.17 -14.03
C LEU A 5 -25.77 21.38 -12.75
N LYS A 6 -26.79 21.12 -11.90
CA LYS A 6 -26.62 20.30 -10.69
C LYS A 6 -26.43 18.81 -10.98
N VAL A 7 -26.97 18.30 -12.09
CA VAL A 7 -26.82 16.89 -12.50
C VAL A 7 -25.46 16.65 -13.17
N VAL A 8 -24.86 17.68 -13.76
CA VAL A 8 -23.52 17.58 -14.37
C VAL A 8 -22.41 17.71 -13.32
N MET A 9 -22.58 18.48 -12.25
CA MET A 9 -21.61 18.51 -11.14
C MET A 9 -21.59 17.21 -10.32
N LEU A 10 -22.77 16.61 -10.06
CA LEU A 10 -22.85 15.33 -9.32
C LEU A 10 -22.24 14.15 -10.09
N GLY A 11 -22.19 14.23 -11.43
CA GLY A 11 -21.58 13.21 -12.29
C GLY A 11 -20.07 13.35 -12.48
N VAL A 12 -19.47 14.49 -12.11
CA VAL A 12 -18.03 14.74 -12.28
C VAL A 12 -17.24 14.35 -11.03
N CYS A 13 -17.80 14.54 -9.81
CA CYS A 13 -17.17 14.07 -8.58
C CYS A 13 -17.11 12.52 -8.50
N LEU A 14 -18.09 11.81 -9.05
CA LEU A 14 -18.08 10.35 -9.07
C LEU A 14 -17.11 9.75 -10.11
N SER A 15 -16.70 10.54 -11.12
CA SER A 15 -15.76 10.09 -12.15
C SER A 15 -14.29 10.40 -11.85
N LEU A 16 -14.01 11.29 -10.90
CA LEU A 16 -12.63 11.65 -10.52
C LEU A 16 -12.07 10.76 -9.38
N LEU A 17 -12.94 10.04 -8.66
CA LEU A 17 -12.53 8.98 -7.73
C LEU A 17 -11.96 7.73 -8.45
N ALA A 18 -12.13 7.61 -9.76
CA ALA A 18 -11.73 6.44 -10.53
C ALA A 18 -10.34 6.54 -11.19
N ALA A 19 -9.56 7.59 -10.92
CA ALA A 19 -8.28 7.82 -11.60
C ALA A 19 -7.04 7.89 -10.67
N MET A 20 -7.20 7.64 -9.36
CA MET A 20 -6.07 7.50 -8.42
C MET A 20 -6.17 6.27 -7.51
N ALA A 21 -7.18 5.41 -7.71
CA ALA A 21 -7.38 4.17 -6.97
C ALA A 21 -7.26 2.92 -7.87
N ALA A 22 -6.42 2.99 -8.92
CA ALA A 22 -6.27 1.92 -9.89
C ALA A 22 -4.80 1.50 -10.05
N GLY A 23 -4.15 1.20 -8.92
CA GLY A 23 -2.88 0.46 -8.84
C GLY A 23 -2.95 -0.80 -7.95
N CYS A 24 -4.11 -1.09 -7.35
CA CYS A 24 -4.34 -2.29 -6.55
C CYS A 24 -5.60 -2.99 -7.08
N GLY A 25 -5.44 -3.64 -8.23
CA GLY A 25 -6.53 -4.31 -8.95
C GLY A 25 -6.17 -5.77 -9.20
N SER A 26 -6.21 -6.56 -8.13
CA SER A 26 -6.47 -8.01 -8.12
C SER A 26 -5.95 -8.81 -9.32
N ASP A 27 -4.69 -9.23 -9.24
CA ASP A 27 -4.40 -10.65 -9.32
C ASP A 27 -3.24 -10.95 -8.38
N ASN A 28 -3.46 -11.94 -7.51
CA ASN A 28 -2.55 -12.28 -6.41
C ASN A 28 -1.09 -12.18 -6.84
N PHE A 29 -0.23 -11.63 -5.96
CA PHE A 29 1.22 -11.81 -5.96
C PHE A 29 1.60 -13.31 -5.89
N ARG A 30 1.25 -14.06 -6.93
CA ARG A 30 1.68 -15.42 -7.20
C ARG A 30 2.88 -15.29 -8.11
N GLU A 31 4.01 -15.75 -7.60
CA GLU A 31 5.23 -15.88 -8.36
C GLU A 31 5.05 -16.97 -9.42
N ASP A 32 5.09 -16.56 -10.68
CA ASP A 32 5.09 -17.47 -11.82
C ASP A 32 6.52 -17.79 -12.26
N LYS A 33 7.45 -16.86 -12.03
CA LYS A 33 8.89 -17.04 -12.23
C LYS A 33 9.69 -16.52 -11.05
N GLN A 34 10.69 -17.30 -10.64
CA GLN A 34 11.66 -16.90 -9.62
C GLN A 34 12.79 -16.09 -10.24
N ILE A 35 13.39 -15.21 -9.44
CA ILE A 35 14.62 -14.51 -9.83
C ILE A 35 15.76 -15.53 -9.84
N ALA A 36 16.42 -15.67 -10.98
CA ALA A 36 17.56 -16.59 -11.18
C ALA A 36 18.91 -15.95 -10.79
N GLY A 37 18.98 -14.62 -10.78
CA GLY A 37 20.16 -13.87 -10.35
C GLY A 37 19.98 -12.36 -10.53
N VAL A 38 20.80 -11.58 -9.82
CA VAL A 38 20.84 -10.12 -9.91
C VAL A 38 22.26 -9.65 -10.12
N GLU A 39 22.46 -8.74 -11.08
CA GLU A 39 23.71 -8.02 -11.28
C GLU A 39 23.51 -6.55 -10.92
N THR A 40 24.44 -5.99 -10.15
CA THR A 40 24.55 -4.56 -9.88
C THR A 40 25.93 -4.10 -10.37
N ASP A 41 26.01 -2.92 -10.99
CA ASP A 41 27.28 -2.34 -11.43
C ASP A 41 28.08 -1.79 -10.22
N SER A 42 28.48 -2.67 -9.30
CA SER A 42 29.36 -2.33 -8.18
C SER A 42 30.38 -3.42 -7.90
N ALA A 43 31.65 -3.02 -7.78
CA ALA A 43 32.78 -3.91 -7.61
C ALA A 43 32.87 -4.44 -6.16
N GLY A 44 32.49 -5.71 -5.97
CA GLY A 44 33.11 -6.64 -5.02
C GLY A 44 32.25 -7.12 -3.85
N ALA A 45 31.77 -8.36 -3.91
CA ALA A 45 32.34 -9.53 -3.24
C ALA A 45 31.34 -10.72 -3.31
N GLU A 46 31.79 -11.83 -3.89
CA GLU A 46 31.06 -13.11 -3.99
C GLU A 46 30.89 -13.78 -2.62
N ALA A 47 29.77 -14.47 -2.37
CA ALA A 47 29.72 -15.95 -2.44
C ALA A 47 28.40 -16.58 -1.91
N GLU A 48 27.83 -17.37 -2.81
CA GLU A 48 27.24 -18.72 -2.68
C GLU A 48 25.84 -18.99 -2.10
N THR A 49 25.01 -19.46 -3.04
CA THR A 49 23.75 -20.18 -3.00
C THR A 49 23.83 -21.55 -2.30
N SER A 50 22.73 -21.96 -1.66
CA SER A 50 22.32 -23.38 -1.62
C SER A 50 20.82 -23.49 -1.39
N ALA A 51 20.13 -24.01 -2.41
CA ALA A 51 18.72 -24.39 -2.37
C ALA A 51 18.56 -25.81 -1.78
N THR A 52 17.51 -26.01 -0.99
CA THR A 52 16.89 -27.32 -0.80
C THR A 52 15.38 -27.16 -0.69
N ASP A 53 14.67 -27.71 -1.68
CA ASP A 53 13.23 -27.89 -1.70
C ASP A 53 12.75 -28.86 -0.61
N ALA A 54 11.62 -28.53 0.01
CA ALA A 54 10.72 -29.51 0.58
C ALA A 54 9.27 -29.00 0.48
N ALA A 55 8.55 -29.49 -0.54
CA ALA A 55 7.11 -29.34 -0.66
C ALA A 55 6.39 -30.09 0.48
N GLY A 56 5.55 -29.37 1.22
CA GLY A 56 4.63 -29.90 2.22
C GLY A 56 3.22 -29.40 1.96
N ASP A 57 2.39 -30.24 1.36
CA ASP A 57 0.93 -30.11 1.34
C ASP A 57 0.42 -30.19 2.78
N GLY A 58 -0.12 -29.07 3.26
CA GLY A 58 -0.78 -28.95 4.54
C GLY A 58 -2.10 -28.21 4.36
N SER A 59 -3.17 -28.94 4.02
CA SER A 59 -4.53 -28.47 4.14
C SER A 59 -4.81 -28.00 5.57
N MET A 60 -4.85 -26.70 5.81
CA MET A 60 -5.16 -26.13 7.12
C MET A 60 -6.62 -25.69 7.17
N GLN A 61 -7.48 -26.62 7.60
CA GLN A 61 -8.81 -26.29 8.09
C GLN A 61 -8.64 -25.66 9.48
N GLY A 62 -8.45 -24.34 9.53
CA GLY A 62 -8.30 -23.55 10.76
C GLY A 62 -9.64 -23.22 11.40
N ALA A 63 -9.77 -23.53 12.69
CA ALA A 63 -10.94 -23.24 13.52
C ALA A 63 -11.25 -21.74 13.55
N ALA A 64 -12.53 -21.39 13.63
CA ALA A 64 -12.97 -20.01 13.86
C ALA A 64 -12.35 -19.50 15.17
N GLY A 65 -11.30 -18.69 15.05
CA GLY A 65 -10.78 -17.88 16.15
C GLY A 65 -11.83 -16.87 16.57
N ASP A 66 -11.84 -16.51 17.84
CA ASP A 66 -12.71 -15.43 18.33
C ASP A 66 -12.49 -14.17 17.49
N ALA A 67 -13.58 -13.52 17.09
CA ALA A 67 -13.51 -12.29 16.32
C ALA A 67 -12.73 -11.23 17.11
N VAL A 68 -11.75 -10.63 16.45
CA VAL A 68 -10.93 -9.57 17.04
C VAL A 68 -11.80 -8.33 17.27
N THR A 69 -11.65 -7.71 18.44
CA THR A 69 -12.39 -6.50 18.82
C THR A 69 -11.44 -5.34 19.17
N ILE A 70 -11.97 -4.12 19.25
CA ILE A 70 -11.25 -2.95 19.77
C ILE A 70 -11.96 -2.40 21.00
N THR A 71 -11.23 -1.63 21.81
CA THR A 71 -11.86 -0.76 22.81
C THR A 71 -12.21 0.58 22.16
N GLU A 72 -13.42 1.08 22.43
CA GLU A 72 -13.85 2.40 21.96
C GLU A 72 -12.85 3.47 22.44
N GLN A 73 -12.42 4.34 21.51
CA GLN A 73 -11.45 5.38 21.82
C GLN A 73 -11.62 6.60 20.91
N VAL A 74 -11.36 7.77 21.46
CA VAL A 74 -11.32 9.02 20.70
C VAL A 74 -9.99 9.08 19.95
N LEU A 75 -10.08 9.20 18.63
CA LEU A 75 -8.93 9.26 17.73
C LEU A 75 -8.50 10.71 17.46
N TYR A 76 -9.45 11.64 17.49
CA TYR A 76 -9.23 13.07 17.24
C TYR A 76 -10.34 13.89 17.93
N ASP A 77 -9.99 15.03 18.56
CA ASP A 77 -10.93 15.92 19.27
C ASP A 77 -10.38 17.35 19.29
N GLU A 78 -10.32 17.98 18.12
CA GLU A 78 -9.84 19.36 17.92
C GLU A 78 -10.63 20.04 16.79
N ASN A 79 -10.51 21.37 16.67
CA ASN A 79 -11.16 22.15 15.60
C ASN A 79 -12.69 21.97 15.50
N ASP A 80 -13.36 21.81 16.65
CA ASP A 80 -14.80 21.49 16.75
C ASP A 80 -15.20 20.18 16.05
N ILE A 81 -14.25 19.28 15.81
CA ILE A 81 -14.46 17.99 15.15
C ILE A 81 -14.00 16.89 16.11
N ARG A 82 -14.81 15.85 16.26
CA ARG A 82 -14.48 14.69 17.08
C ARG A 82 -14.68 13.40 16.31
N ILE A 83 -13.68 12.53 16.32
CA ILE A 83 -13.72 11.22 15.65
C ILE A 83 -13.44 10.14 16.70
N THR A 84 -14.34 9.17 16.80
CA THR A 84 -14.25 8.06 17.77
C THR A 84 -14.29 6.74 17.02
N ALA A 85 -13.33 5.85 17.29
CA ALA A 85 -13.41 4.46 16.87
C ALA A 85 -14.35 3.71 17.82
N THR A 86 -15.37 3.05 17.27
CA THR A 86 -16.46 2.42 18.06
C THR A 86 -16.49 0.90 17.96
N GLY A 87 -15.88 0.32 16.93
CA GLY A 87 -15.89 -1.12 16.71
C GLY A 87 -15.01 -1.55 15.54
N LEU A 88 -14.94 -2.86 15.35
CA LEU A 88 -14.26 -3.51 14.24
C LEU A 88 -15.20 -4.59 13.69
N GLU A 89 -15.47 -4.55 12.40
CA GLU A 89 -16.41 -5.46 11.73
C GLU A 89 -15.85 -5.89 10.38
N ASP A 90 -16.19 -7.09 9.90
CA ASP A 90 -15.84 -7.50 8.54
C ASP A 90 -16.89 -7.01 7.54
N GLY A 91 -16.44 -6.30 6.52
CA GLY A 91 -17.24 -5.76 5.43
C GLY A 91 -17.06 -6.50 4.10
N LEU A 92 -17.66 -5.96 3.04
CA LEU A 92 -17.58 -6.56 1.70
C LEU A 92 -16.18 -6.48 1.09
N PHE A 93 -15.45 -5.39 1.37
CA PHE A 93 -14.17 -5.09 0.74
C PHE A 93 -12.98 -5.31 1.67
N GLY A 94 -13.21 -5.53 2.96
CA GLY A 94 -12.16 -5.47 3.96
C GLY A 94 -12.68 -5.53 5.39
N THR A 95 -11.76 -5.50 6.34
CA THR A 95 -12.09 -5.29 7.74
C THR A 95 -12.26 -3.79 7.98
N GLU A 96 -13.36 -3.41 8.60
CA GLU A 96 -13.82 -2.04 8.77
C GLU A 96 -13.65 -1.57 10.22
N LEU A 97 -12.80 -0.56 10.43
CA LEU A 97 -12.76 0.20 11.67
C LEU A 97 -13.94 1.17 11.68
N GLN A 98 -14.93 0.90 12.54
CA GLN A 98 -16.14 1.71 12.64
C GLN A 98 -15.83 3.05 13.31
N LEU A 99 -16.27 4.14 12.69
CA LEU A 99 -16.01 5.52 13.11
C LEU A 99 -17.32 6.27 13.37
N PHE A 100 -17.36 6.97 14.50
CA PHE A 100 -18.38 7.99 14.78
C PHE A 100 -17.75 9.37 14.67
N ILE A 101 -18.21 10.15 13.69
CA ILE A 101 -17.66 11.46 13.34
C ILE A 101 -18.67 12.53 13.73
N GLU A 102 -18.25 13.48 14.54
CA GLU A 102 -19.03 14.64 14.97
C GLU A 102 -18.39 15.91 14.42
N ASN A 103 -19.05 16.57 13.46
CA ASN A 103 -18.64 17.88 12.97
C ASN A 103 -19.48 18.95 13.66
N ASN A 104 -18.94 19.57 14.71
CA ASN A 104 -19.58 20.69 15.42
C ASN A 104 -19.16 22.06 14.85
N SER A 105 -18.33 22.07 13.81
CA SER A 105 -17.88 23.30 13.14
C SER A 105 -18.98 23.94 12.28
N GLY A 106 -18.67 25.12 11.73
CA GLY A 106 -19.55 25.87 10.84
C GLY A 106 -19.48 25.49 9.36
N GLN A 107 -18.61 24.56 8.97
CA GLN A 107 -18.36 24.16 7.58
C GLN A 107 -18.53 22.65 7.37
N GLU A 108 -18.74 22.23 6.13
CA GLU A 108 -18.76 20.81 5.75
C GLU A 108 -17.33 20.29 5.61
N ILE A 109 -17.07 19.11 6.15
CA ILE A 109 -15.73 18.52 6.17
C ILE A 109 -15.72 17.18 5.44
N THR A 110 -14.58 16.85 4.88
CA THR A 110 -14.26 15.51 4.40
C THR A 110 -13.12 14.94 5.23
N VAL A 111 -13.27 13.70 5.68
CA VAL A 111 -12.26 12.97 6.46
C VAL A 111 -11.74 11.80 5.62
N GLN A 112 -10.43 11.73 5.44
CA GLN A 112 -9.74 10.62 4.78
C GLN A 112 -8.64 10.08 5.68
N ALA A 113 -8.24 8.82 5.48
CA ALA A 113 -7.07 8.24 6.13
C ALA A 113 -5.86 8.27 5.19
N ARG A 114 -4.67 8.44 5.77
CA ARG A 114 -3.38 8.38 5.09
C ARG A 114 -2.42 7.47 5.86
N ASN A 115 -1.41 6.96 5.16
CA ASN A 115 -0.29 6.22 5.73
C ASN A 115 -0.73 5.01 6.59
N ALA A 116 -1.80 4.35 6.16
CA ALA A 116 -2.38 3.24 6.88
C ALA A 116 -1.47 2.01 6.83
N ASN A 117 -1.22 1.42 8.00
CA ASN A 117 -0.52 0.15 8.13
C ASN A 117 -1.20 -0.76 9.15
N VAL A 118 -1.10 -2.06 8.92
CA VAL A 118 -1.58 -3.11 9.81
C VAL A 118 -0.43 -4.02 10.15
N ASN A 119 -0.22 -4.23 11.45
CA ASN A 119 0.88 -5.05 11.96
C ASN A 119 2.27 -4.70 11.37
N GLY A 120 2.49 -3.43 11.02
CA GLY A 120 3.74 -2.95 10.44
C GLY A 120 3.85 -3.03 8.92
N TYR A 121 2.85 -3.58 8.22
CA TYR A 121 2.74 -3.52 6.76
C TYR A 121 1.85 -2.37 6.31
N MET A 122 2.32 -1.55 5.38
CA MET A 122 1.49 -0.61 4.63
C MET A 122 0.38 -1.38 3.93
N VAL A 123 -0.86 -0.88 4.01
CA VAL A 123 -2.01 -1.52 3.38
C VAL A 123 -2.94 -0.47 2.78
N SER A 124 -3.54 -0.81 1.65
CA SER A 124 -4.57 0.02 1.02
C SER A 124 -5.82 0.10 1.88
N THR A 125 -6.39 1.30 1.94
CA THR A 125 -7.61 1.57 2.68
C THR A 125 -8.60 2.38 1.86
N MET A 126 -9.89 2.19 2.18
CA MET A 126 -10.98 2.96 1.59
C MET A 126 -11.72 3.74 2.68
N MET A 127 -11.70 5.08 2.55
CA MET A 127 -12.48 6.01 3.36
C MET A 127 -12.51 7.39 2.71
N SER A 128 -13.69 7.99 2.61
CA SER A 128 -13.86 9.43 2.37
C SER A 128 -15.22 9.85 2.91
N ALA A 129 -15.24 10.34 4.15
CA ALA A 129 -16.45 10.61 4.89
C ALA A 129 -16.79 12.11 4.88
N ASP A 130 -17.88 12.48 4.20
CA ASP A 130 -18.39 13.85 4.19
C ASP A 130 -19.37 14.07 5.35
N VAL A 131 -19.13 15.10 6.16
CA VAL A 131 -19.96 15.44 7.30
C VAL A 131 -20.33 16.91 7.27
N ALA A 132 -21.58 17.21 6.98
CA ALA A 132 -22.10 18.58 6.95
C ALA A 132 -21.96 19.31 8.30
N ALA A 133 -21.89 20.63 8.25
CA ALA A 133 -21.76 21.50 9.43
C ALA A 133 -22.82 21.19 10.51
N GLY A 134 -22.37 21.02 11.75
CA GLY A 134 -23.21 20.70 12.91
C GLY A 134 -23.88 19.32 12.85
N LYS A 135 -23.38 18.38 12.03
CA LYS A 135 -23.94 17.02 11.86
C LYS A 135 -22.98 15.95 12.38
N LYS A 136 -23.49 14.71 12.38
CA LYS A 136 -22.76 13.51 12.77
C LYS A 136 -22.94 12.44 11.72
N ALA A 137 -21.94 11.58 11.55
CA ALA A 137 -21.97 10.43 10.67
C ALA A 137 -21.46 9.18 11.39
N ASN A 138 -21.99 8.02 11.01
CA ASN A 138 -21.32 6.74 11.22
C ASN A 138 -20.75 6.35 9.86
N ASP A 139 -19.46 6.07 9.81
CA ASP A 139 -18.73 5.66 8.62
C ASP A 139 -17.64 4.65 9.03
N SER A 140 -16.84 4.16 8.09
CA SER A 140 -15.76 3.24 8.41
C SER A 140 -14.48 3.51 7.61
N LEU A 141 -13.35 3.18 8.23
CA LEU A 141 -12.08 3.02 7.53
C LEU A 141 -11.92 1.54 7.18
N THR A 142 -12.02 1.21 5.90
CA THR A 142 -11.91 -0.17 5.43
C THR A 142 -10.46 -0.49 5.10
N PHE A 143 -9.89 -1.51 5.75
CA PHE A 143 -8.60 -2.12 5.42
C PHE A 143 -8.84 -3.25 4.42
N GLU A 144 -8.36 -3.10 3.20
CA GLU A 144 -8.77 -3.94 2.08
C GLU A 144 -8.30 -5.39 2.22
N THR A 145 -9.22 -6.34 1.94
CA THR A 145 -8.96 -7.77 2.08
C THR A 145 -7.81 -8.24 1.18
N SER A 146 -7.67 -7.66 -0.01
CA SER A 146 -6.56 -7.94 -0.94
C SER A 146 -5.22 -7.64 -0.31
N GLY A 147 -5.00 -6.39 0.13
CA GLY A 147 -3.74 -5.96 0.75
C GLY A 147 -3.41 -6.73 2.03
N LEU A 148 -4.41 -7.02 2.87
CA LEU A 148 -4.21 -7.84 4.07
C LEU A 148 -3.72 -9.25 3.73
N LYS A 149 -4.32 -9.90 2.72
CA LYS A 149 -3.91 -11.24 2.27
C LYS A 149 -2.52 -11.25 1.65
N GLU A 150 -2.21 -10.26 0.82
CA GLU A 150 -0.91 -10.11 0.18
C GLU A 150 0.20 -10.02 1.23
N CYS A 151 -0.03 -9.26 2.31
CA CYS A 151 0.90 -9.14 3.43
C CYS A 151 0.91 -10.33 4.38
N GLY A 152 0.12 -11.39 4.12
CA GLY A 152 0.00 -12.55 5.02
C GLY A 152 -0.57 -12.19 6.39
N ILE A 153 -1.46 -11.18 6.45
CA ILE A 153 -2.10 -10.73 7.68
C ILE A 153 -3.39 -11.53 7.88
N GLU A 154 -3.33 -12.53 8.76
CA GLU A 154 -4.51 -13.33 9.14
C GLU A 154 -5.24 -12.77 10.36
N THR A 155 -4.58 -11.94 11.16
CA THR A 155 -5.13 -11.35 12.39
C THR A 155 -4.63 -9.92 12.53
N ILE A 156 -5.54 -8.96 12.62
CA ILE A 156 -5.22 -7.55 12.84
C ILE A 156 -4.94 -7.34 14.33
N ALA A 157 -3.67 -7.13 14.70
CA ALA A 157 -3.27 -6.87 16.08
C ALA A 157 -3.19 -5.36 16.37
N THR A 158 -2.64 -4.61 15.42
CA THR A 158 -2.49 -3.15 15.52
C THR A 158 -2.77 -2.53 14.16
N MET A 159 -3.53 -1.42 14.17
CA MET A 159 -3.71 -0.51 13.04
C MET A 159 -3.05 0.83 13.38
N GLU A 160 -2.34 1.41 12.43
CA GLU A 160 -1.76 2.75 12.53
C GLU A 160 -2.07 3.54 11.26
N PHE A 161 -2.46 4.81 11.39
CA PHE A 161 -2.83 5.68 10.27
C PHE A 161 -2.87 7.14 10.75
N ALA A 162 -3.02 8.10 9.83
CA ALA A 162 -3.33 9.50 10.15
C ALA A 162 -4.62 9.92 9.45
N PHE A 163 -5.36 10.88 10.01
CA PHE A 163 -6.46 11.52 9.30
C PHE A 163 -5.97 12.76 8.56
N HIS A 164 -6.46 12.93 7.34
CA HIS A 164 -6.44 14.17 6.60
C HIS A 164 -7.87 14.72 6.56
N ILE A 165 -8.06 15.91 7.13
CA ILE A 165 -9.36 16.56 7.26
C ILE A 165 -9.28 17.89 6.52
N PHE A 166 -10.21 18.11 5.61
CA PHE A 166 -10.27 19.30 4.77
C PHE A 166 -11.70 19.76 4.55
N ASP A 167 -11.87 21.01 4.15
CA ASP A 167 -13.17 21.57 3.78
C ASP A 167 -13.65 20.98 2.46
N THR A 168 -14.85 20.39 2.44
CA THR A 168 -15.36 19.64 1.28
C THR A 168 -15.56 20.49 0.03
N GLU A 169 -15.86 21.79 0.17
CA GLU A 169 -16.11 22.65 -0.99
C GLU A 169 -14.83 23.28 -1.53
N SER A 170 -14.00 23.81 -0.65
CA SER A 170 -12.80 24.59 -1.00
C SER A 170 -11.54 23.74 -1.14
N TRP A 171 -11.51 22.55 -0.55
CA TRP A 171 -10.32 21.70 -0.43
C TRP A 171 -9.20 22.30 0.42
N ASP A 172 -9.52 23.31 1.24
CA ASP A 172 -8.58 23.89 2.19
C ASP A 172 -8.35 22.92 3.35
N ASP A 173 -7.08 22.66 3.67
CA ASP A 173 -6.68 21.79 4.77
C ASP A 173 -7.19 22.35 6.11
N ILE A 174 -7.77 21.46 6.93
CA ILE A 174 -8.20 21.77 8.29
C ILE A 174 -7.23 21.17 9.29
N ALA A 175 -6.90 19.88 9.13
CA ALA A 175 -5.95 19.18 9.98
C ALA A 175 -5.37 17.95 9.29
N ASP A 176 -4.07 17.74 9.49
CA ASP A 176 -3.41 16.44 9.36
C ASP A 176 -3.07 15.98 10.78
N THR A 177 -3.46 14.77 11.16
CA THR A 177 -3.17 14.27 12.50
C THR A 177 -1.78 13.65 12.57
N GLU A 178 -1.22 13.64 13.78
CA GLU A 178 -0.16 12.68 14.11
C GLU A 178 -0.64 11.23 13.90
N VAL A 179 0.30 10.29 13.91
CA VAL A 179 -0.02 8.86 13.78
C VAL A 179 -0.94 8.42 14.93
N ILE A 180 -2.12 7.97 14.55
CA ILE A 180 -3.12 7.34 15.41
C ILE A 180 -2.83 5.85 15.45
N LYS A 181 -2.86 5.27 16.64
CA LYS A 181 -2.71 3.83 16.85
C LYS A 181 -3.94 3.23 17.50
N VAL A 182 -4.50 2.20 16.88
CA VAL A 182 -5.62 1.41 17.39
C VAL A 182 -5.17 -0.02 17.59
N ASP A 183 -5.04 -0.41 18.86
CA ASP A 183 -4.77 -1.80 19.24
C ASP A 183 -6.06 -2.60 19.37
N THR A 184 -6.00 -3.86 18.93
CA THR A 184 -7.11 -4.80 19.05
C THR A 184 -6.93 -5.74 20.24
N SER A 185 -7.92 -6.58 20.50
CA SER A 185 -7.84 -7.66 21.50
C SER A 185 -6.72 -8.67 21.25
N ALA A 186 -6.14 -8.72 20.03
CA ALA A 186 -5.00 -9.57 19.70
C ALA A 186 -3.66 -8.88 19.99
N ALA A 187 -3.63 -7.57 20.24
CA ALA A 187 -2.42 -6.81 20.51
C ALA A 187 -1.61 -7.43 21.66
N GLY A 188 -0.32 -7.62 21.45
CA GLY A 188 0.61 -8.22 22.41
C GLY A 188 0.57 -9.75 22.52
N SER A 189 -0.41 -10.42 21.90
CA SER A 189 -0.49 -11.89 21.83
C SER A 189 -0.20 -12.44 20.43
N TYR A 190 -0.44 -11.63 19.40
CA TYR A 190 -0.10 -11.91 18.02
C TYR A 190 1.25 -11.28 17.63
N THR A 191 2.04 -11.96 16.81
CA THR A 191 3.27 -11.45 16.21
C THR A 191 3.20 -11.70 14.71
N GLN A 192 3.31 -10.63 13.93
CA GLN A 192 3.38 -10.74 12.48
C GLN A 192 4.73 -11.29 12.07
N THR A 193 4.71 -12.33 11.24
CA THR A 193 5.91 -12.78 10.51
C THR A 193 5.99 -11.99 9.22
N TYR A 194 7.15 -11.42 8.94
CA TYR A 194 7.44 -10.75 7.68
C TYR A 194 8.18 -11.74 6.78
N ASP A 195 7.71 -11.92 5.56
CA ASP A 195 8.42 -12.73 4.57
C ASP A 195 9.38 -11.85 3.75
N ASP A 196 10.58 -11.69 4.29
CA ASP A 196 11.68 -10.95 3.67
C ASP A 196 12.59 -11.84 2.79
N SER A 197 12.15 -13.07 2.46
CA SER A 197 12.88 -13.96 1.56
C SER A 197 12.79 -13.50 0.11
N GLY A 198 13.81 -13.85 -0.67
CA GLY A 198 13.97 -13.45 -2.08
C GLY A 198 15.40 -12.98 -2.36
N GLU A 199 15.56 -12.25 -3.46
CA GLU A 199 16.85 -11.69 -3.87
C GLU A 199 16.96 -10.23 -3.40
N VAL A 200 18.04 -9.88 -2.71
CA VAL A 200 18.23 -8.50 -2.21
C VAL A 200 18.67 -7.61 -3.36
N LEU A 201 17.81 -6.65 -3.74
CA LEU A 201 18.07 -5.69 -4.80
C LEU A 201 18.76 -4.43 -4.27
N VAL A 202 18.38 -4.00 -3.07
CA VAL A 202 18.95 -2.85 -2.36
C VAL A 202 19.04 -3.18 -0.87
N ASP A 203 20.17 -2.83 -0.26
CA ASP A 203 20.34 -2.77 1.20
C ASP A 203 21.32 -1.62 1.50
N ALA A 204 20.77 -0.41 1.56
CA ALA A 204 21.55 0.83 1.66
C ALA A 204 20.77 1.91 2.41
N ASP A 205 21.48 2.73 3.19
CA ASP A 205 20.93 3.90 3.89
C ASP A 205 19.66 3.63 4.72
N GLY A 206 19.54 2.41 5.27
CA GLY A 206 18.40 2.00 6.08
C GLY A 206 17.16 1.59 5.28
N VAL A 207 17.27 1.46 3.95
CA VAL A 207 16.21 0.93 3.07
C VAL A 207 16.67 -0.41 2.51
N LYS A 208 15.81 -1.43 2.64
CA LYS A 208 16.02 -2.76 2.07
C LYS A 208 14.91 -3.08 1.08
N ILE A 209 15.26 -3.50 -0.13
CA ILE A 209 14.32 -3.90 -1.18
C ILE A 209 14.70 -5.32 -1.62
N VAL A 210 13.73 -6.22 -1.52
CA VAL A 210 13.88 -7.63 -1.88
C VAL A 210 12.95 -7.94 -3.05
N GLY A 211 13.52 -8.45 -4.14
CA GLY A 211 12.77 -9.00 -5.26
C GLY A 211 12.30 -10.41 -4.93
N LYS A 212 11.00 -10.64 -5.01
CA LYS A 212 10.39 -11.94 -4.69
C LYS A 212 10.19 -12.81 -5.92
N GLY A 213 9.89 -12.20 -7.06
CA GLY A 213 9.68 -12.91 -8.32
C GLY A 213 8.91 -12.06 -9.32
N LEU A 214 8.45 -12.69 -10.40
CA LEU A 214 7.57 -12.08 -11.39
C LEU A 214 6.12 -12.53 -11.12
N SER A 215 5.20 -11.58 -11.02
CA SER A 215 3.78 -11.87 -10.94
C SER A 215 3.25 -12.36 -12.30
N ALA A 216 2.22 -13.19 -12.22
CA ALA A 216 1.51 -13.70 -13.38
C ALA A 216 0.94 -12.57 -14.27
N ASP A 217 0.79 -12.86 -15.56
CA ASP A 217 0.12 -12.04 -16.61
C ASP A 217 -1.38 -11.74 -16.35
N GLY A 218 -1.90 -12.10 -15.17
CA GLY A 218 -3.33 -12.00 -14.84
C GLY A 218 -3.79 -10.59 -14.44
N SER A 219 -2.89 -9.74 -13.94
CA SER A 219 -3.26 -8.36 -13.57
C SER A 219 -3.78 -7.60 -14.78
N PHE A 220 -4.82 -6.78 -14.57
CA PHE A 220 -5.42 -5.95 -15.62
C PHE A 220 -4.39 -5.09 -16.36
N TRP A 221 -3.30 -4.74 -15.69
CA TRP A 221 -2.23 -3.89 -16.21
C TRP A 221 -1.08 -4.68 -16.84
N GLY A 222 -0.89 -5.95 -16.46
CA GLY A 222 0.16 -6.83 -16.98
C GLY A 222 0.96 -7.55 -15.89
N PRO A 223 2.10 -8.16 -16.22
CA PRO A 223 2.99 -8.78 -15.24
C PRO A 223 3.87 -7.72 -14.56
N GLY A 224 4.44 -8.05 -13.39
CA GLY A 224 5.32 -7.13 -12.68
C GLY A 224 6.28 -7.81 -11.72
N VAL A 225 7.38 -7.14 -11.39
CA VAL A 225 8.34 -7.65 -10.39
C VAL A 225 7.81 -7.37 -9.00
N ILE A 226 7.62 -8.42 -8.21
CA ILE A 226 7.10 -8.35 -6.84
C ILE A 226 8.24 -7.94 -5.92
N LEU A 227 7.99 -6.92 -5.10
CA LEU A 227 8.96 -6.35 -4.18
C LEU A 227 8.44 -6.42 -2.74
N TYR A 228 9.33 -6.76 -1.82
CA TYR A 228 9.20 -6.47 -0.41
C TYR A 228 10.14 -5.33 -0.05
N ILE A 229 9.60 -4.29 0.59
CA ILE A 229 10.32 -3.05 0.90
C ILE A 229 10.30 -2.86 2.42
N GLU A 230 11.46 -2.59 3.01
CA GLU A 230 11.60 -2.18 4.39
C GLU A 230 12.16 -0.76 4.49
N ASN A 231 11.46 0.09 5.22
CA ASN A 231 11.99 1.38 5.66
C ASN A 231 12.44 1.26 7.11
N ASN A 232 13.75 1.11 7.33
CA ASN A 232 14.36 1.08 8.66
C ASN A 232 14.95 2.45 9.05
N THR A 233 14.61 3.51 8.32
CA THR A 233 14.97 4.89 8.66
C THR A 233 13.98 5.51 9.66
N GLU A 234 14.31 6.70 10.16
CA GLU A 234 13.42 7.50 11.01
C GLU A 234 12.48 8.43 10.21
N LYS A 235 12.50 8.35 8.88
CA LYS A 235 11.77 9.24 7.98
C LYS A 235 10.79 8.45 7.14
N ASP A 236 9.67 9.05 6.78
CA ASP A 236 8.76 8.49 5.78
C ASP A 236 9.38 8.67 4.39
N ILE A 237 9.38 7.60 3.60
CA ILE A 237 10.00 7.60 2.27
C ILE A 237 9.00 7.18 1.20
N THR A 238 9.27 7.61 -0.02
CA THR A 238 8.69 7.05 -1.23
C THR A 238 9.77 6.33 -2.00
N VAL A 239 9.48 5.11 -2.46
CA VAL A 239 10.33 4.34 -3.37
C VAL A 239 9.69 4.37 -4.76
N GLN A 240 10.43 4.84 -5.75
CA GLN A 240 10.00 4.86 -7.16
C GLN A 240 10.96 4.10 -8.05
N VAL A 241 10.45 3.50 -9.11
CA VAL A 241 11.27 2.98 -10.21
C VAL A 241 11.43 3.99 -11.31
N ARG A 242 12.55 3.90 -12.02
CA ARG A 242 12.89 4.75 -13.15
C ARG A 242 13.70 3.98 -14.19
N ASP A 243 13.68 4.52 -15.41
CA ASP A 243 14.30 3.97 -16.63
C ASP A 243 14.20 2.45 -16.74
N VAL A 244 12.97 1.96 -16.56
CA VAL A 244 12.66 0.54 -16.61
C VAL A 244 12.75 0.02 -18.04
N SER A 245 13.50 -1.06 -18.23
CA SER A 245 13.53 -1.83 -19.46
C SER A 245 13.28 -3.30 -19.21
N VAL A 246 12.67 -3.96 -20.20
CA VAL A 246 12.38 -5.40 -20.20
C VAL A 246 12.93 -5.98 -21.49
N ASN A 247 13.78 -7.01 -21.39
CA ASN A 247 14.46 -7.63 -22.53
C ASN A 247 15.19 -6.61 -23.43
N GLY A 248 15.78 -5.59 -22.81
CA GLY A 248 16.47 -4.48 -23.48
C GLY A 248 15.57 -3.44 -24.18
N PHE A 249 14.24 -3.50 -24.04
CA PHE A 249 13.31 -2.47 -24.51
C PHE A 249 12.84 -1.60 -23.36
N MET A 250 12.91 -0.28 -23.52
CA MET A 250 12.27 0.65 -22.58
C MET A 250 10.77 0.39 -22.57
N VAL A 251 10.19 0.24 -21.39
CA VAL A 251 8.75 0.02 -21.24
C VAL A 251 8.11 1.03 -20.31
N GLU A 252 6.84 1.34 -20.56
CA GLU A 252 6.02 2.04 -19.58
C GLU A 252 5.74 1.12 -18.38
N SER A 253 6.06 1.64 -17.20
CA SER A 253 5.89 0.93 -15.93
C SER A 253 5.33 1.86 -14.85
N SER A 254 4.67 1.28 -13.85
CA SER A 254 4.21 2.02 -12.68
C SER A 254 4.67 1.36 -11.39
N MET A 255 5.39 2.12 -10.55
CA MET A 255 5.57 1.83 -9.13
C MET A 255 5.97 3.12 -8.42
N SER A 256 5.24 3.45 -7.35
CA SER A 256 5.55 4.51 -6.41
C SER A 256 4.94 4.09 -5.08
N GLU A 257 5.77 3.64 -4.15
CA GLU A 257 5.32 3.08 -2.88
C GLU A 257 5.75 3.96 -1.71
N ASP A 258 4.80 4.42 -0.92
CA ASP A 258 5.08 5.16 0.31
C ASP A 258 5.26 4.16 1.45
N VAL A 259 6.39 4.24 2.15
CA VAL A 259 6.69 3.38 3.29
C VAL A 259 7.07 4.27 4.46
N VAL A 260 6.17 4.40 5.44
CA VAL A 260 6.44 5.23 6.62
C VAL A 260 7.52 4.62 7.52
N ALA A 261 8.12 5.45 8.37
CA ALA A 261 9.27 5.09 9.19
C ALA A 261 9.04 3.79 9.99
N GLY A 262 9.99 2.85 9.90
CA GLY A 262 9.94 1.57 10.60
C GLY A 262 8.96 0.54 10.02
N LYS A 263 8.29 0.84 8.89
CA LYS A 263 7.28 -0.04 8.29
C LYS A 263 7.79 -0.79 7.07
N LYS A 264 6.95 -1.69 6.58
CA LYS A 264 7.22 -2.57 5.44
C LYS A 264 6.09 -2.44 4.43
N ALA A 265 6.37 -2.70 3.16
CA ALA A 265 5.36 -2.74 2.12
C ALA A 265 5.62 -3.92 1.17
N LEU A 266 4.54 -4.42 0.57
CA LEU A 266 4.61 -5.24 -0.63
C LEU A 266 4.12 -4.39 -1.79
N SER A 267 4.88 -4.37 -2.89
CA SER A 267 4.56 -3.57 -4.07
C SER A 267 5.00 -4.29 -5.33
N ALA A 268 4.60 -3.77 -6.49
CA ALA A 268 4.93 -4.36 -7.79
C ALA A 268 5.52 -3.31 -8.72
N VAL A 269 6.62 -3.63 -9.39
CA VAL A 269 7.05 -2.93 -10.61
C VAL A 269 6.18 -3.42 -11.75
N GLN A 270 5.05 -2.76 -11.95
CA GLN A 270 4.05 -3.17 -12.94
C GLN A 270 4.48 -2.76 -14.34
N PHE A 271 4.60 -3.71 -15.26
CA PHE A 271 4.83 -3.44 -16.69
C PHE A 271 3.50 -3.41 -17.43
N PHE A 272 3.29 -2.45 -18.32
CA PHE A 272 2.04 -2.35 -19.06
C PHE A 272 1.99 -3.33 -20.24
N SER A 273 1.02 -4.24 -20.26
CA SER A 273 0.88 -5.26 -21.31
C SER A 273 0.83 -4.69 -22.71
N SER A 274 0.21 -3.52 -22.89
CA SER A 274 0.17 -2.85 -24.20
C SER A 274 1.55 -2.55 -24.75
N ASP A 275 2.52 -2.26 -23.88
CA ASP A 275 3.88 -1.94 -24.30
C ASP A 275 4.74 -3.19 -24.48
N LEU A 276 4.51 -4.21 -23.65
CA LEU A 276 5.09 -5.54 -23.86
C LEU A 276 4.66 -6.11 -25.23
N GLU A 277 3.37 -6.04 -25.55
CA GLU A 277 2.81 -6.44 -26.85
C GLU A 277 3.39 -5.62 -28.01
N SER A 278 3.53 -4.30 -27.84
CA SER A 278 4.08 -3.39 -28.87
C SER A 278 5.51 -3.77 -29.26
N ASN A 279 6.31 -4.21 -28.27
CA ASN A 279 7.68 -4.65 -28.43
C ASN A 279 7.81 -6.16 -28.72
N SER A 280 6.69 -6.88 -28.88
CA SER A 280 6.65 -8.34 -29.10
C SER A 280 7.34 -9.15 -28.00
N ILE A 281 7.27 -8.67 -26.76
CA ILE A 281 7.77 -9.35 -25.57
C ILE A 281 6.68 -10.31 -25.10
N THR A 282 6.91 -11.60 -25.31
CA THR A 282 6.00 -12.68 -24.85
C THR A 282 6.55 -13.46 -23.67
N ASP A 283 7.81 -13.23 -23.32
CA ASP A 283 8.49 -13.87 -22.21
C ASP A 283 9.45 -12.87 -21.59
N ILE A 284 9.35 -12.62 -20.28
CA ILE A 284 10.26 -11.74 -19.56
C ILE A 284 11.46 -12.57 -19.10
N THR A 285 12.65 -12.20 -19.57
CA THR A 285 13.92 -12.86 -19.25
C THR A 285 14.85 -11.96 -18.46
N ASP A 286 14.83 -10.66 -18.76
CA ASP A 286 15.62 -9.65 -18.05
C ASP A 286 14.83 -8.37 -17.82
N VAL A 287 15.12 -7.73 -16.69
CA VAL A 287 14.60 -6.41 -16.32
C VAL A 287 15.78 -5.56 -15.84
N GLU A 288 15.91 -4.33 -16.36
CA GLU A 288 16.86 -3.34 -15.83
C GLU A 288 16.08 -2.11 -15.31
N LEU A 289 16.44 -1.61 -14.13
CA LEU A 289 15.82 -0.42 -13.51
C LEU A 289 16.77 0.26 -12.51
N TYR A 290 16.42 1.45 -12.04
CA TYR A 290 16.92 1.98 -10.77
C TYR A 290 15.79 2.38 -9.84
N PHE A 291 16.08 2.35 -8.54
CA PHE A 291 15.21 2.91 -7.52
C PHE A 291 15.63 4.35 -7.21
N HIS A 292 14.66 5.25 -7.21
CA HIS A 292 14.76 6.61 -6.71
C HIS A 292 14.03 6.68 -5.37
N ILE A 293 14.76 6.95 -4.29
CA ILE A 293 14.20 7.03 -2.94
C ILE A 293 14.27 8.48 -2.47
N PHE A 294 13.15 9.02 -2.01
CA PHE A 294 13.05 10.38 -1.49
C PHE A 294 12.14 10.45 -0.27
N GLU A 295 12.31 11.48 0.55
CA GLU A 295 11.53 11.71 1.75
C GLU A 295 10.12 12.20 1.39
N LEU A 296 9.08 11.57 1.96
CA LEU A 296 7.67 11.81 1.62
C LEU A 296 7.22 13.26 1.88
N SER A 297 7.72 13.88 2.96
CA SER A 297 7.31 15.23 3.34
C SER A 297 8.05 16.34 2.59
N THR A 298 9.33 16.16 2.31
CA THR A 298 10.19 17.22 1.74
C THR A 298 10.44 17.04 0.25
N MET A 299 10.22 15.85 -0.28
CA MET A 299 10.61 15.43 -1.63
C MET A 299 12.14 15.45 -1.85
N ASP A 300 12.92 15.56 -0.77
CA ASP A 300 14.38 15.52 -0.85
C ASP A 300 14.83 14.09 -1.14
N THR A 301 15.70 13.93 -2.13
CA THR A 301 16.32 12.65 -2.45
C THR A 301 17.09 12.11 -1.24
N VAL A 302 16.79 10.87 -0.85
CA VAL A 302 17.57 10.12 0.12
C VAL A 302 18.76 9.50 -0.60
N PHE A 303 18.50 8.66 -1.60
CA PHE A 303 19.51 8.14 -2.53
C PHE A 303 18.87 7.62 -3.82
N ASP A 304 19.71 7.47 -4.85
CA ASP A 304 19.42 6.72 -6.07
C ASP A 304 20.23 5.42 -6.05
N SER A 305 19.63 4.29 -6.41
CA SER A 305 20.38 3.04 -6.56
C SER A 305 21.27 3.07 -7.80
N ASP A 306 22.27 2.20 -7.84
CA ASP A 306 22.89 1.79 -9.10
C ASP A 306 21.84 1.09 -10.00
N VAL A 307 22.18 0.86 -11.27
CA VAL A 307 21.34 0.05 -12.16
C VAL A 307 21.27 -1.37 -11.62
N ILE A 308 20.05 -1.87 -11.47
CA ILE A 308 19.74 -3.21 -11.00
C ILE A 308 19.29 -4.03 -12.21
N LYS A 309 19.91 -5.19 -12.41
CA LYS A 309 19.57 -6.13 -13.47
C LYS A 309 19.02 -7.40 -12.85
N ILE A 310 17.78 -7.72 -13.15
CA ILE A 310 17.09 -8.91 -12.63
C ILE A 310 16.95 -9.91 -13.77
N GLN A 311 17.36 -11.15 -13.53
CA GLN A 311 17.26 -12.26 -14.50
C GLN A 311 16.23 -13.29 -14.03
N PHE A 312 15.46 -13.84 -14.96
CA PHE A 312 14.41 -14.85 -14.72
C PHE A 312 14.66 -16.15 -15.48
#